data_AF-A0A972S426-F1
#
_entry.id   AF-A0A972S426-F1
#
_cell.length_a   1.000
_cell.length_b   1.000
_cell.length_c   1.000
_cell.angle_alpha   90.00
_cell.angle_beta   90.00
_cell.angle_gamma   90.00
#
_symmetry.space_group_name_H-M   'P 1'
#
loop_
_entity.id
_entity.type
_entity.pdbx_description
1 polymer ?
#
loop_
_entity_poly.entity_id
_entity_poly.type
_entity_poly.pdbx_seq_one_letter_code
_entity_poly.pdbx_strand_id
1 'polypeptide(L)'
;MLLQFKNLNSFIELSPAQETKMQELVEHISSTDRVQVYFVDEAAIDRYLRKHKYEGIEHMDNPITEWLGFYTRGFDRWTQKEYASIHLCLEKIEMLVSTQKEFEYLVAKVLIHEIAHMLFDRDDLKNARSLRFHTVCETLEESFANLYTLQFFRDLRNEANNYFDEFYDFDELFFYVVSFVRKQPPQYKFGYDLFRLGYTYDLWLNRRATCALLDHDESRKILSTIWSGKGDEEIVEAMRPFEEKVRLKEALYRFLNI
;
A
#
# COMPACT_ATOMS: atom_id res chain seq x y z
N MET A 1 -13.70 -12.99 -11.11
CA MET A 1 -13.48 -11.66 -11.70
C MET A 1 -12.25 -11.76 -12.59
N LEU A 2 -12.34 -11.38 -13.87
CA LEU A 2 -11.19 -11.46 -14.79
C LEU A 2 -10.36 -10.19 -14.69
N LEU A 3 -9.13 -10.29 -14.16
CA LEU A 3 -8.09 -9.33 -14.48
C LEU A 3 -7.84 -9.41 -16.00
N GLN A 4 -7.82 -8.27 -16.66
CA GLN A 4 -7.28 -8.17 -18.00
C GLN A 4 -5.97 -7.41 -17.92
N PHE A 5 -4.85 -8.12 -18.05
CA PHE A 5 -3.55 -7.49 -18.31
C PHE A 5 -3.64 -6.84 -19.70
N LYS A 6 -3.61 -5.51 -19.72
CA LYS A 6 -3.59 -4.76 -20.99
C LYS A 6 -2.22 -4.12 -21.13
N ASN A 7 -1.45 -4.68 -22.05
CA ASN A 7 -0.14 -4.19 -22.41
C ASN A 7 -0.30 -2.96 -23.31
N LEU A 8 0.06 -1.77 -22.81
CA LEU A 8 0.26 -0.58 -23.63
C LEU A 8 1.78 -0.42 -23.78
N ASN A 9 2.34 -1.20 -24.70
CA ASN A 9 3.74 -1.22 -25.13
C ASN A 9 4.78 -1.72 -24.11
N SER A 10 5.51 -2.77 -24.53
CA SER A 10 6.83 -3.24 -24.08
C SER A 10 6.90 -4.43 -23.10
N PHE A 11 8.03 -5.13 -23.20
CA PHE A 11 8.28 -6.55 -22.98
C PHE A 11 8.53 -6.90 -21.51
N ILE A 12 7.64 -7.65 -20.87
CA ILE A 12 8.00 -8.53 -19.75
C ILE A 12 7.23 -9.84 -19.90
N GLU A 13 7.95 -10.92 -20.19
CA GLU A 13 7.41 -12.28 -20.15
C GLU A 13 7.54 -12.80 -18.72
N LEU A 14 6.41 -12.87 -18.01
CA LEU A 14 6.32 -13.61 -16.75
C LEU A 14 6.33 -15.11 -17.09
N SER A 15 6.96 -15.94 -16.26
CA SER A 15 6.81 -17.38 -16.42
C SER A 15 5.36 -17.80 -16.14
N PRO A 16 4.85 -18.87 -16.77
CA PRO A 16 3.48 -19.33 -16.54
C PRO A 16 3.14 -19.60 -15.07
N ALA A 17 4.13 -20.00 -14.24
CA ALA A 17 3.94 -20.22 -12.82
C ALA A 17 3.82 -18.92 -12.01
N GLN A 18 4.57 -17.88 -12.39
CA GLN A 18 4.46 -16.53 -11.80
C GLN A 18 3.15 -15.87 -12.22
N GLU A 19 2.75 -15.99 -13.48
CA GLU A 19 1.44 -15.55 -13.94
C GLU A 19 0.33 -16.26 -13.16
N THR A 20 0.40 -17.58 -13.00
CA THR A 20 -0.60 -18.36 -12.26
C THR A 20 -0.68 -17.92 -10.81
N LYS A 21 0.44 -17.76 -10.11
CA LYS A 21 0.44 -17.30 -8.71
C LYS A 21 -0.02 -15.86 -8.58
N MET A 22 0.41 -14.95 -9.46
CA MET A 22 -0.09 -13.56 -9.47
C MET A 22 -1.58 -13.52 -9.79
N GLN A 23 -2.07 -14.43 -10.63
CA GLN A 23 -3.49 -14.61 -10.90
C GLN A 23 -4.22 -15.18 -9.69
N GLU A 24 -3.73 -16.22 -9.02
CA GLU A 24 -4.31 -16.78 -7.79
C GLU A 24 -4.35 -15.73 -6.66
N LEU A 25 -3.25 -14.99 -6.51
CA LEU A 25 -3.09 -13.92 -5.54
C LEU A 25 -4.11 -12.82 -5.77
N VAL A 26 -4.25 -12.41 -7.04
CA VAL A 26 -5.26 -11.44 -7.38
C VAL A 26 -6.63 -12.07 -7.25
N GLU A 27 -6.89 -13.29 -7.70
CA GLU A 27 -8.18 -13.99 -7.59
C GLU A 27 -8.66 -14.10 -6.14
N HIS A 28 -7.74 -14.35 -5.20
CA HIS A 28 -8.00 -14.33 -3.75
C HIS A 28 -8.46 -12.95 -3.26
N ILE A 29 -7.89 -11.88 -3.82
CA ILE A 29 -8.25 -10.47 -3.56
C ILE A 29 -9.49 -10.03 -4.37
N SER A 30 -9.83 -10.76 -5.44
CA SER A 30 -10.78 -10.42 -6.51
C SER A 30 -12.23 -10.83 -6.28
N SER A 31 -12.64 -11.21 -5.07
CA SER A 31 -14.06 -11.50 -4.79
C SER A 31 -14.97 -10.27 -4.91
N THR A 32 -14.45 -9.14 -5.42
CA THR A 32 -15.03 -7.81 -5.45
C THR A 32 -14.69 -7.10 -6.75
N ASP A 33 -15.71 -6.71 -7.52
CA ASP A 33 -15.63 -6.35 -8.94
C ASP A 33 -14.59 -5.26 -9.35
N ARG A 34 -13.71 -5.64 -10.29
CA ARG A 34 -13.01 -4.86 -11.35
C ARG A 34 -11.83 -3.95 -10.95
N VAL A 35 -10.67 -4.56 -10.73
CA VAL A 35 -9.36 -3.88 -10.78
C VAL A 35 -8.71 -4.12 -12.14
N GLN A 36 -8.12 -3.09 -12.75
CA GLN A 36 -7.35 -3.21 -13.99
C GLN A 36 -5.89 -2.88 -13.71
N VAL A 37 -4.95 -3.68 -14.24
CA VAL A 37 -3.52 -3.40 -14.12
C VAL A 37 -3.00 -2.93 -15.48
N TYR A 38 -2.33 -1.79 -15.49
CA TYR A 38 -1.73 -1.17 -16.65
C TYR A 38 -0.22 -1.05 -16.48
N PHE A 39 0.52 -1.26 -17.56
CA PHE A 39 1.92 -0.87 -17.63
C PHE A 39 2.03 0.49 -18.29
N VAL A 40 2.78 1.38 -17.67
CA VAL A 40 2.88 2.79 -18.07
C VAL A 40 4.33 3.23 -18.17
N ASP A 41 4.56 4.25 -18.99
CA ASP A 41 5.86 4.90 -19.14
C ASP A 41 6.20 5.82 -17.95
N GLU A 42 7.47 6.23 -17.85
CA GLU A 42 7.92 7.20 -16.84
C GLU A 42 7.11 8.50 -16.89
N ALA A 43 6.74 8.94 -18.10
CA ALA A 43 5.99 10.18 -18.28
C ALA A 43 4.60 10.14 -17.60
N ALA A 44 3.96 8.97 -17.52
CA ALA A 44 2.71 8.77 -16.79
C ALA A 44 2.92 8.87 -15.28
N ILE A 45 3.98 8.25 -14.74
CA ILE A 45 4.37 8.40 -13.32
C ILE A 45 4.60 9.88 -13.01
N ASP A 46 5.39 10.59 -13.82
CA ASP A 46 5.72 11.98 -13.54
C ASP A 46 4.50 12.91 -13.59
N ARG A 47 3.53 12.63 -14.49
CA ARG A 47 2.24 13.33 -14.51
C ARG A 47 1.46 13.06 -13.22
N TYR A 48 1.45 11.82 -12.73
CA TYR A 48 0.79 11.46 -11.48
C TYR A 48 1.45 12.17 -10.29
N LEU A 49 2.78 12.11 -10.17
CA LEU A 49 3.53 12.71 -9.07
C LEU A 49 3.32 14.24 -9.01
N ARG A 50 3.42 14.94 -10.15
CA ARG A 50 3.16 16.38 -10.23
C ARG A 50 1.73 16.75 -9.81
N LYS A 51 0.73 15.94 -10.21
CA LYS A 51 -0.67 16.17 -9.83
C LYS A 51 -0.89 16.09 -8.33
N HIS A 52 -0.16 15.20 -7.65
CA HIS A 52 -0.26 14.96 -6.20
C HIS A 52 0.81 15.71 -5.39
N LYS A 53 1.55 16.65 -6.02
CA LYS A 53 2.55 17.52 -5.37
C LYS A 53 3.69 16.75 -4.69
N TYR A 54 4.06 15.60 -5.23
CA TYR A 54 5.27 14.88 -4.89
C TYR A 54 6.47 15.57 -5.54
N GLU A 55 7.02 16.61 -4.91
CA GLU A 55 8.19 17.37 -5.41
C GLU A 55 9.51 16.79 -4.86
N GLY A 56 10.56 16.73 -5.70
CA GLY A 56 11.93 16.40 -5.27
C GLY A 56 12.24 14.91 -5.04
N ILE A 57 11.43 14.00 -5.57
CA ILE A 57 11.53 12.54 -5.30
C ILE A 57 12.42 11.83 -6.34
N GLU A 58 12.89 12.56 -7.35
CA GLU A 58 13.61 12.04 -8.52
C GLU A 58 15.04 11.54 -8.21
N HIS A 59 15.54 11.73 -6.98
CA HIS A 59 16.93 11.42 -6.59
C HIS A 59 17.05 10.64 -5.28
N MET A 60 16.02 9.89 -4.89
CA MET A 60 16.09 9.07 -3.69
C MET A 60 16.72 7.71 -4.01
N ASP A 61 17.81 7.36 -3.31
CA ASP A 61 18.42 6.02 -3.37
C ASP A 61 17.40 4.89 -3.04
N ASN A 62 16.30 5.24 -2.37
CA ASN A 62 15.19 4.36 -2.05
C ASN A 62 13.87 5.09 -2.30
N PRO A 63 13.23 4.89 -3.46
CA PRO A 63 12.08 5.70 -3.85
C PRO A 63 10.82 5.32 -3.07
N ILE A 64 9.87 6.27 -3.07
CA ILE A 64 8.50 6.02 -2.65
C ILE A 64 7.83 5.02 -3.59
N THR A 65 6.76 4.34 -3.14
CA THR A 65 6.11 3.32 -3.97
C THR A 65 5.47 3.93 -5.22
N GLU A 66 4.95 5.15 -5.11
CA GLU A 66 4.25 5.92 -6.15
C GLU A 66 5.15 6.32 -7.32
N TRP A 67 6.48 6.23 -7.14
CA TRP A 67 7.45 6.39 -8.22
C TRP A 67 7.57 5.13 -9.10
N LEU A 68 7.12 3.98 -8.60
CA LEU A 68 7.17 2.68 -9.28
C LEU A 68 5.81 2.22 -9.80
N GLY A 69 4.74 2.67 -9.17
CA GLY A 69 3.38 2.42 -9.61
C GLY A 69 2.37 3.13 -8.73
N PHE A 70 1.15 3.30 -9.21
CA PHE A 70 0.12 4.02 -8.46
C PHE A 70 -1.28 3.47 -8.70
N TYR A 71 -2.11 3.56 -7.67
CA TYR A 71 -3.53 3.32 -7.72
C TYR A 71 -4.30 4.58 -8.18
N THR A 72 -5.32 4.37 -9.01
CA THR A 72 -6.34 5.38 -9.28
C THR A 72 -7.73 4.78 -9.27
N ARG A 73 -8.69 5.56 -8.76
CA ARG A 73 -10.12 5.36 -9.01
C ARG A 73 -10.63 6.39 -9.99
N GLY A 74 -11.54 5.95 -10.84
CA GLY A 74 -12.24 6.83 -11.76
C GLY A 74 -13.71 6.47 -11.89
N PHE A 75 -14.44 7.33 -12.60
CA PHE A 75 -15.82 7.13 -12.97
C PHE A 75 -15.95 7.23 -14.48
N ASP A 76 -16.35 6.14 -15.12
CA ASP A 76 -16.67 6.14 -16.53
C ASP A 76 -18.06 6.75 -16.73
N ARG A 77 -18.09 7.94 -17.35
CA ARG A 77 -19.33 8.69 -17.61
C ARG A 77 -20.25 7.99 -18.61
N TRP A 78 -19.73 7.10 -19.46
CA TRP A 78 -20.51 6.40 -20.46
C TRP A 78 -21.18 5.15 -19.88
N THR A 79 -20.41 4.37 -19.12
CA THR A 79 -20.95 3.16 -18.48
C THR A 79 -21.59 3.43 -17.12
N GLN A 80 -21.47 4.65 -16.60
CA GLN A 80 -21.92 5.07 -15.26
C GLN A 80 -21.38 4.16 -14.15
N LYS A 81 -20.16 3.67 -14.34
CA LYS A 81 -19.50 2.73 -13.42
C LYS A 81 -18.20 3.30 -12.91
N GLU A 82 -17.99 3.12 -11.61
CA GLU A 82 -16.67 3.31 -11.03
C GLU A 82 -15.73 2.22 -11.53
N TYR A 83 -14.47 2.59 -11.68
CA TYR A 83 -13.39 1.65 -11.99
C TYR A 83 -12.20 1.92 -11.09
N ALA A 84 -11.51 0.85 -10.73
CA ALA A 84 -10.24 0.85 -10.01
C ALA A 84 -9.15 0.40 -10.97
N SER A 85 -8.01 1.07 -10.96
CA SER A 85 -6.87 0.67 -11.77
C SER A 85 -5.55 0.90 -11.05
N ILE A 86 -4.62 0.00 -11.25
CA ILE A 86 -3.23 0.07 -10.80
C ILE A 86 -2.36 0.27 -12.02
N HIS A 87 -1.43 1.20 -11.96
CA HIS A 87 -0.51 1.53 -13.05
C HIS A 87 0.91 1.24 -12.56
N LEU A 88 1.68 0.42 -13.26
CA LEU A 88 3.05 0.05 -12.89
C LEU A 88 4.02 0.57 -13.95
N CYS A 89 5.13 1.15 -13.53
CA CYS A 89 6.21 1.58 -14.41
C CYS A 89 7.38 0.60 -14.30
N LEU A 90 7.40 -0.37 -15.22
CA LEU A 90 8.37 -1.46 -15.20
C LEU A 90 9.79 -0.94 -15.50
N GLU A 91 9.93 0.08 -16.34
CA GLU A 91 11.20 0.76 -16.64
C GLU A 91 11.88 1.27 -15.35
N LYS A 92 11.14 1.97 -14.48
CA LYS A 92 11.64 2.47 -13.20
C LYS A 92 11.96 1.35 -12.21
N ILE A 93 11.22 0.24 -12.25
CA ILE A 93 11.51 -0.94 -11.42
C ILE A 93 12.82 -1.59 -11.89
N GLU A 94 13.01 -1.75 -13.20
CA GLU A 94 14.22 -2.31 -13.81
C GLU A 94 15.48 -1.51 -13.43
N MET A 95 15.38 -0.19 -13.33
CA MET A 95 16.49 0.68 -12.92
C MET A 95 16.98 0.47 -11.47
N LEU A 96 16.17 -0.15 -10.60
CA LEU A 96 16.50 -0.31 -9.17
C LEU A 96 17.01 -1.69 -8.80
N VAL A 97 16.96 -2.64 -9.72
CA VAL A 97 17.21 -4.06 -9.45
C VAL A 97 18.38 -4.56 -10.28
N SER A 98 19.14 -5.51 -9.73
CA SER A 98 20.32 -6.08 -10.40
C SER A 98 20.06 -7.44 -11.01
N THR A 99 18.94 -8.08 -10.67
CA THR A 99 18.58 -9.42 -11.15
C THR A 99 17.10 -9.50 -11.52
N GLN A 100 16.78 -10.45 -12.39
CA GLN A 100 15.39 -10.78 -12.75
C GLN A 100 14.54 -11.15 -11.52
N LYS A 101 15.14 -11.78 -10.52
CA LYS A 101 14.46 -12.18 -9.30
C LYS A 101 14.07 -10.98 -8.42
N GLU A 102 15.00 -10.04 -8.24
CA GLU A 102 14.72 -8.77 -7.55
C GLU A 102 13.66 -7.94 -8.28
N PHE A 103 13.68 -7.97 -9.62
CA PHE A 103 12.65 -7.35 -10.45
C PHE A 103 11.25 -7.89 -10.10
N GLU A 104 11.07 -9.20 -10.12
CA GLU A 104 9.81 -9.86 -9.76
C GLU A 104 9.36 -9.52 -8.34
N TYR A 105 10.30 -9.51 -7.39
CA TYR A 105 10.01 -9.19 -5.99
C TYR A 105 9.52 -7.76 -5.83
N LEU A 106 10.14 -6.80 -6.55
CA LEU A 106 9.75 -5.41 -6.49
C LEU A 106 8.40 -5.17 -7.19
N VAL A 107 8.12 -5.83 -8.32
CA VAL A 107 6.79 -5.80 -8.96
C VAL A 107 5.72 -6.31 -8.00
N ALA A 108 5.93 -7.46 -7.37
CA ALA A 108 4.98 -8.03 -6.43
C ALA A 108 4.74 -7.10 -5.24
N LYS A 109 5.81 -6.51 -4.67
CA LYS A 109 5.73 -5.51 -3.61
C LYS A 109 4.84 -4.33 -4.01
N VAL A 110 5.12 -3.71 -5.16
CA VAL A 110 4.40 -2.52 -5.62
C VAL A 110 2.94 -2.86 -5.86
N LEU A 111 2.64 -3.98 -6.52
CA LEU A 111 1.26 -4.38 -6.78
C LEU A 111 0.46 -4.58 -5.48
N ILE A 112 1.02 -5.29 -4.49
CA ILE A 112 0.35 -5.52 -3.21
C ILE A 112 0.14 -4.22 -2.43
N HIS A 113 1.09 -3.29 -2.51
CA HIS A 113 0.95 -1.95 -1.92
C HIS A 113 -0.19 -1.16 -2.58
N GLU A 114 -0.26 -1.12 -3.90
CA GLU A 114 -1.35 -0.42 -4.62
C GLU A 114 -2.72 -1.09 -4.42
N ILE A 115 -2.74 -2.41 -4.20
CA ILE A 115 -3.94 -3.11 -3.79
C ILE A 115 -4.38 -2.66 -2.39
N ALA A 116 -3.44 -2.45 -1.46
CA ALA A 116 -3.79 -1.96 -0.12
C ALA A 116 -4.52 -0.61 -0.21
N HIS A 117 -4.00 0.32 -1.03
CA HIS A 117 -4.67 1.60 -1.32
C HIS A 117 -6.08 1.43 -1.86
N MET A 118 -6.28 0.50 -2.79
CA MET A 118 -7.61 0.18 -3.29
C MET A 118 -8.55 -0.35 -2.18
N LEU A 119 -8.06 -1.24 -1.30
CA LEU A 119 -8.86 -1.76 -0.20
C LEU A 119 -9.26 -0.66 0.77
N PHE A 120 -8.36 0.31 1.00
CA PHE A 120 -8.61 1.45 1.87
C PHE A 120 -9.59 2.46 1.25
N ASP A 121 -9.63 2.56 -0.08
CA ASP A 121 -10.52 3.47 -0.80
C ASP A 121 -11.99 2.97 -0.87
N ARG A 122 -12.26 1.72 -0.48
CA ARG A 122 -13.63 1.17 -0.48
C ARG A 122 -14.54 1.76 0.58
N ASP A 123 -13.99 2.37 1.62
CA ASP A 123 -14.76 2.97 2.70
C ASP A 123 -15.08 4.45 2.41
N ASP A 124 -16.31 4.66 1.95
CA ASP A 124 -16.85 5.92 1.44
C ASP A 124 -16.89 7.00 2.53
N LEU A 125 -15.99 8.00 2.43
CA LEU A 125 -16.15 9.29 3.10
C LEU A 125 -16.05 10.42 2.07
N LYS A 126 -17.08 10.51 1.23
CA LYS A 126 -17.38 11.68 0.39
C LYS A 126 -17.46 13.03 1.15
N ASN A 127 -17.27 13.05 2.48
CA ASN A 127 -17.52 14.20 3.36
C ASN A 127 -16.31 14.75 4.15
N ALA A 128 -15.11 14.16 4.08
CA ALA A 128 -13.95 14.67 4.82
C ALA A 128 -13.21 15.84 4.11
N ARG A 129 -13.94 16.91 3.76
CA ARG A 129 -13.41 18.09 3.04
C ARG A 129 -12.73 19.13 3.95
N SER A 130 -11.83 18.74 4.85
CA SER A 130 -11.03 19.75 5.55
C SER A 130 -9.52 19.53 5.36
N LEU A 131 -8.91 20.50 4.66
CA LEU A 131 -7.53 20.50 4.16
C LEU A 131 -6.44 20.36 5.24
N ARG A 132 -6.75 20.58 6.53
CA ARG A 132 -5.75 20.54 7.62
C ARG A 132 -5.44 19.15 8.16
N PHE A 133 -6.31 18.17 7.93
CA PHE A 133 -6.11 16.78 8.39
C PHE A 133 -5.55 15.87 7.29
N HIS A 134 -5.41 16.39 6.08
CA HIS A 134 -4.97 15.64 4.89
C HIS A 134 -3.59 15.01 5.09
N THR A 135 -2.62 15.78 5.61
CA THR A 135 -1.22 15.33 5.67
C THR A 135 -0.98 14.15 6.60
N VAL A 136 -1.54 14.14 7.82
CA VAL A 136 -1.38 12.98 8.73
C VAL A 136 -2.12 11.76 8.21
N CYS A 137 -3.28 11.96 7.56
CA CYS A 137 -4.04 10.88 6.97
C CYS A 137 -3.28 10.25 5.79
N GLU A 138 -2.79 11.04 4.84
CA GLU A 138 -1.96 10.55 3.72
C GLU A 138 -0.70 9.83 4.23
N THR A 139 -0.02 10.42 5.21
CA THR A 139 1.20 9.82 5.79
C THR A 139 0.90 8.46 6.41
N LEU A 140 -0.21 8.34 7.14
CA LEU A 140 -0.63 7.07 7.73
C LEU A 140 -1.15 6.10 6.66
N GLU A 141 -1.83 6.56 5.61
CA GLU A 141 -2.30 5.73 4.50
C GLU A 141 -1.13 4.96 3.86
N GLU A 142 -0.04 5.65 3.53
CA GLU A 142 1.18 5.01 3.00
C GLU A 142 1.83 4.05 4.00
N SER A 143 1.87 4.43 5.29
CA SER A 143 2.38 3.56 6.35
C SER A 143 1.56 2.27 6.47
N PHE A 144 0.24 2.39 6.43
CA PHE A 144 -0.68 1.25 6.53
C PHE A 144 -0.69 0.41 5.26
N ALA A 145 -0.46 1.00 4.09
CA ALA A 145 -0.28 0.26 2.84
C ALA A 145 0.96 -0.63 2.92
N ASN A 146 2.09 -0.09 3.41
CA ASN A 146 3.28 -0.89 3.68
C ASN A 146 3.08 -1.92 4.81
N LEU A 147 2.33 -1.61 5.87
CA LEU A 147 1.99 -2.58 6.90
C LEU A 147 1.21 -3.77 6.31
N TYR A 148 0.18 -3.48 5.49
CA TYR A 148 -0.58 -4.50 4.76
C TYR A 148 0.34 -5.34 3.90
N THR A 149 1.20 -4.71 3.09
CA THR A 149 2.16 -5.42 2.23
C THR A 149 3.05 -6.38 3.03
N LEU A 150 3.59 -5.95 4.17
CA LEU A 150 4.46 -6.79 5.00
C LEU A 150 3.70 -7.96 5.64
N GLN A 151 2.49 -7.72 6.15
CA GLN A 151 1.65 -8.78 6.72
C GLN A 151 1.28 -9.82 5.67
N PHE A 152 0.92 -9.36 4.47
CA PHE A 152 0.62 -10.22 3.35
C PHE A 152 1.76 -11.17 2.97
N PHE A 153 2.98 -10.65 2.77
CA PHE A 153 4.13 -11.50 2.45
C PHE A 153 4.57 -12.40 3.61
N ARG A 154 4.40 -11.96 4.87
CA ARG A 154 4.62 -12.81 6.04
C ARG A 154 3.65 -14.00 6.04
N ASP A 155 2.38 -13.74 5.78
CA ASP A 155 1.34 -14.76 5.83
C ASP A 155 1.52 -15.74 4.65
N LEU A 156 1.83 -15.23 3.45
CA LEU A 156 2.21 -16.05 2.29
C LEU A 156 3.41 -16.96 2.58
N ARG A 157 4.46 -16.43 3.22
CA ARG A 157 5.63 -17.20 3.66
C ARG A 157 5.24 -18.29 4.65
N ASN A 158 4.41 -17.97 5.64
CA ASN A 158 3.96 -18.93 6.64
C ASN A 158 3.10 -20.05 6.03
N GLU A 159 2.22 -19.72 5.08
CA GLU A 159 1.41 -20.70 4.35
C GLU A 159 2.26 -21.61 3.47
N ALA A 160 3.24 -21.06 2.74
CA ALA A 160 4.15 -21.84 1.91
C ALA A 160 4.93 -22.87 2.74
N ASN A 161 5.44 -22.46 3.92
CA ASN A 161 6.11 -23.35 4.87
C ASN A 161 5.21 -24.48 5.41
N ASN A 162 3.90 -24.35 5.31
CA ASN A 162 2.94 -25.36 5.76
C ASN A 162 2.50 -26.33 4.65
N TYR A 163 2.68 -25.99 3.36
CA TYR A 163 2.04 -26.73 2.25
C TYR A 163 2.95 -27.12 1.08
N PHE A 164 4.12 -26.50 0.89
CA PHE A 164 4.95 -26.75 -0.30
C PHE A 164 6.44 -26.87 0.00
N ASP A 165 7.00 -28.05 -0.25
CA ASP A 165 8.43 -28.22 -0.47
C ASP A 165 8.79 -27.69 -1.90
N GLU A 166 9.78 -26.79 -1.97
CA GLU A 166 10.74 -26.63 -3.09
C GLU A 166 10.55 -25.64 -4.26
N PHE A 167 9.50 -24.81 -4.39
CA PHE A 167 9.38 -23.98 -5.64
C PHE A 167 9.68 -22.49 -5.55
N TYR A 168 9.75 -21.87 -4.37
CA TYR A 168 10.07 -20.44 -4.27
C TYR A 168 10.72 -20.13 -2.92
N ASP A 169 11.79 -19.35 -2.92
CA ASP A 169 12.41 -18.86 -1.68
C ASP A 169 11.55 -17.69 -1.14
N PHE A 170 10.46 -18.04 -0.44
CA PHE A 170 9.56 -17.08 0.17
C PHE A 170 10.21 -16.32 1.32
N ASP A 171 11.25 -16.88 1.93
CA ASP A 171 12.08 -16.20 2.92
C ASP A 171 12.83 -15.05 2.22
N GLU A 172 13.50 -15.33 1.12
CA GLU A 172 14.22 -14.31 0.33
C GLU A 172 13.29 -13.20 -0.17
N LEU A 173 12.12 -13.54 -0.72
CA LEU A 173 11.11 -12.55 -1.11
C LEU A 173 10.67 -11.68 0.08
N PHE A 174 10.29 -12.30 1.19
CA PHE A 174 9.84 -11.56 2.37
C PHE A 174 10.93 -10.63 2.90
N PHE A 175 12.17 -11.12 3.03
CA PHE A 175 13.30 -10.31 3.49
C PHE A 175 13.67 -9.19 2.50
N TYR A 176 13.53 -9.42 1.19
CA TYR A 176 13.69 -8.39 0.17
C TYR A 176 12.66 -7.26 0.39
N VAL A 177 11.38 -7.60 0.53
CA VAL A 177 10.31 -6.62 0.76
C VAL A 177 10.53 -5.84 2.06
N VAL A 178 10.88 -6.53 3.15
CA VAL A 178 11.24 -5.90 4.43
C VAL A 178 12.40 -4.93 4.26
N SER A 179 13.47 -5.35 3.56
CA SER A 179 14.65 -4.53 3.30
C SER A 179 14.29 -3.28 2.49
N PHE A 180 13.46 -3.43 1.46
CA PHE A 180 13.00 -2.32 0.62
C PHE A 180 12.23 -1.29 1.47
N VAL A 181 11.18 -1.71 2.18
CA VAL A 181 10.33 -0.81 2.99
C VAL A 181 11.15 -0.08 4.05
N ARG A 182 12.10 -0.77 4.71
CA ARG A 182 12.96 -0.17 5.76
C ARG A 182 13.84 0.98 5.28
N LYS A 183 14.17 1.01 3.99
CA LYS A 183 15.04 2.03 3.40
C LYS A 183 14.26 3.19 2.79
N GLN A 184 12.94 3.07 2.64
CA GLN A 184 12.09 4.15 2.12
C GLN A 184 12.06 5.38 3.07
N PRO A 185 11.55 6.53 2.61
CA PRO A 185 11.41 7.72 3.45
C PRO A 185 10.55 7.46 4.70
N PRO A 186 10.67 8.29 5.76
CA PRO A 186 10.12 7.98 7.08
C PRO A 186 8.62 7.63 7.09
N GLN A 187 7.80 8.31 6.30
CA GLN A 187 6.36 8.05 6.19
C GLN A 187 6.00 6.69 5.57
N TYR A 188 6.88 6.12 4.76
CA TYR A 188 6.71 4.77 4.21
C TYR A 188 7.32 3.73 5.14
N LYS A 189 8.50 4.03 5.67
CA LYS A 189 9.22 3.19 6.63
C LYS A 189 8.41 2.94 7.90
N PHE A 190 7.60 3.91 8.34
CA PHE A 190 6.78 3.75 9.54
C PHE A 190 5.84 2.53 9.48
N GLY A 191 5.43 2.09 8.27
CA GLY A 191 4.71 0.82 8.10
C GLY A 191 5.49 -0.41 8.59
N TYR A 192 6.81 -0.42 8.43
CA TYR A 192 7.68 -1.44 9.01
C TYR A 192 7.75 -1.36 10.54
N ASP A 193 7.79 -0.15 11.09
CA ASP A 193 7.82 0.04 12.54
C ASP A 193 6.52 -0.47 13.19
N LEU A 194 5.36 -0.14 12.59
CA LEU A 194 4.06 -0.69 12.98
C LEU A 194 4.02 -2.22 12.86
N PHE A 195 4.55 -2.77 11.77
CA PHE A 195 4.61 -4.22 11.55
C PHE A 195 5.39 -4.94 12.65
N ARG A 196 6.57 -4.42 13.00
CA ARG A 196 7.43 -4.97 14.05
C ARG A 196 6.78 -4.91 15.44
N LEU A 197 5.99 -3.87 15.69
CA LEU A 197 5.23 -3.69 16.93
C LEU A 197 3.93 -4.51 16.98
N GLY A 198 3.60 -5.26 15.92
CA GLY A 198 2.44 -6.15 15.89
C GLY A 198 1.11 -5.47 15.61
N TYR A 199 1.11 -4.25 15.07
CA TYR A 199 -0.11 -3.59 14.59
C TYR A 199 -0.72 -4.37 13.42
N THR A 200 -2.03 -4.25 13.21
CA THR A 200 -2.74 -4.85 12.07
C THR A 200 -3.27 -3.77 11.12
N TYR A 201 -3.30 -4.06 9.82
CA TYR A 201 -3.86 -3.13 8.83
C TYR A 201 -5.37 -2.88 9.03
N ASP A 202 -6.08 -3.77 9.73
CA ASP A 202 -7.50 -3.61 10.08
C ASP A 202 -7.77 -2.34 10.90
N LEU A 203 -6.75 -1.86 11.61
CA LEU A 203 -6.79 -0.60 12.34
C LEU A 203 -7.08 0.58 11.39
N TRP A 204 -6.62 0.48 10.14
CA TRP A 204 -6.81 1.48 9.09
C TRP A 204 -8.08 1.25 8.27
N LEU A 205 -8.34 0.01 7.81
CA LEU A 205 -9.47 -0.32 6.92
C LEU A 205 -10.77 0.31 7.42
N ASN A 206 -11.11 0.12 8.70
CA ASN A 206 -12.39 0.59 9.22
C ASN A 206 -12.52 2.14 9.39
N ARG A 207 -11.48 2.93 9.10
CA ARG A 207 -11.17 4.12 9.94
C ARG A 207 -10.40 5.29 9.35
N ARG A 208 -10.35 5.47 8.02
CA ARG A 208 -9.95 6.76 7.43
C ARG A 208 -10.69 7.97 8.07
N ALA A 209 -11.97 7.78 8.45
CA ALA A 209 -12.77 8.75 9.24
C ALA A 209 -12.17 9.09 10.61
N THR A 210 -11.59 8.10 11.29
CA THR A 210 -11.01 8.26 12.62
C THR A 210 -9.76 9.14 12.58
N CYS A 211 -9.06 9.10 11.46
CA CYS A 211 -7.94 9.98 11.19
C CYS A 211 -8.37 11.46 11.15
N ALA A 212 -9.60 11.76 10.67
CA ALA A 212 -10.22 13.08 10.75
C ALA A 212 -10.72 13.46 12.16
N LEU A 213 -10.75 12.52 13.11
CA LEU A 213 -11.09 12.77 14.51
C LEU A 213 -9.86 13.12 15.36
N LEU A 214 -8.64 12.98 14.81
CA LEU A 214 -7.43 13.41 15.49
C LEU A 214 -7.46 14.93 15.65
N ASP A 215 -7.04 15.44 16.80
CA ASP A 215 -6.81 16.86 16.97
C ASP A 215 -5.42 17.26 16.43
N HIS A 216 -5.14 18.56 16.48
CA HIS A 216 -3.91 19.12 15.92
C HIS A 216 -2.65 18.70 16.69
N ASP A 217 -2.74 18.46 18.01
CA ASP A 217 -1.59 18.10 18.83
C ASP A 217 -1.29 16.60 18.71
N GLU A 218 -2.32 15.77 18.67
CA GLU A 218 -2.20 14.35 18.36
C GLU A 218 -1.61 14.12 16.97
N SER A 219 -2.13 14.84 15.96
CA SER A 219 -1.62 14.77 14.59
C SER A 219 -0.13 15.15 14.52
N ARG A 220 0.26 16.22 15.23
CA ARG A 220 1.67 16.63 15.33
C ARG A 220 2.53 15.61 16.06
N LYS A 221 2.03 14.97 17.12
CA LYS A 221 2.75 13.93 17.85
C LYS A 221 3.02 12.71 16.96
N ILE A 222 2.04 12.27 16.18
CA ILE A 222 2.18 11.18 15.21
C ILE A 222 3.21 11.56 14.14
N LEU A 223 3.01 12.70 13.45
CA LEU A 223 3.93 13.16 12.40
C LEU A 223 5.36 13.35 12.90
N SER A 224 5.53 13.95 14.08
CA SER A 224 6.84 14.09 14.71
C SER A 224 7.49 12.73 14.94
N THR A 225 6.73 11.74 15.37
CA THR A 225 7.22 10.39 15.64
C THR A 225 7.66 9.68 14.35
N ILE A 226 6.85 9.81 13.29
CA ILE A 226 7.16 9.30 11.95
C ILE A 226 8.46 9.90 11.43
N TRP A 227 8.63 11.23 11.50
CA TRP A 227 9.79 11.90 10.91
C TRP A 227 11.07 11.84 11.75
N SER A 228 10.97 11.69 13.06
CA SER A 228 12.16 11.66 13.95
C SER A 228 12.70 10.26 14.21
N GLY A 229 12.00 9.21 13.78
CA GLY A 229 12.46 7.82 13.96
C GLY A 229 12.61 7.44 15.43
N LYS A 230 11.60 7.77 16.26
CA LYS A 230 11.64 7.52 17.70
C LYS A 230 11.59 6.02 18.04
N GLY A 231 11.87 5.70 19.30
CA GLY A 231 11.80 4.35 19.82
C GLY A 231 10.37 3.79 19.91
N ASP A 232 10.28 2.51 20.23
CA ASP A 232 9.05 1.73 20.28
C ASP A 232 8.00 2.33 21.21
N GLU A 233 8.43 2.77 22.40
CA GLU A 233 7.55 3.34 23.42
C GLU A 233 6.90 4.63 22.91
N GLU A 234 7.66 5.49 22.23
CA GLU A 234 7.13 6.73 21.67
C GLU A 234 6.19 6.50 20.49
N ILE A 235 6.43 5.46 19.68
CA ILE A 235 5.51 5.06 18.60
C ILE A 235 4.18 4.62 19.19
N VAL A 236 4.19 3.72 20.16
CA VAL A 236 2.98 3.25 20.85
C VAL A 236 2.25 4.42 21.50
N GLU A 237 2.98 5.32 22.15
CA GLU A 237 2.42 6.47 22.83
C GLU A 237 1.86 7.54 21.87
N ALA A 238 2.43 7.66 20.66
CA ALA A 238 1.89 8.52 19.62
C ALA A 238 0.65 7.94 18.95
N MET A 239 0.57 6.62 18.78
CA MET A 239 -0.55 5.92 18.14
C MET A 239 -1.74 5.69 19.08
N ARG A 240 -1.55 5.73 20.40
CA ARG A 240 -2.62 5.49 21.39
C ARG A 240 -3.90 6.32 21.15
N PRO A 241 -3.86 7.64 20.90
CA PRO A 241 -5.08 8.41 20.67
C PRO A 241 -5.84 7.96 19.41
N PHE A 242 -5.09 7.56 18.36
CA PHE A 242 -5.68 6.99 17.16
C PHE A 242 -6.40 5.67 17.49
N GLU A 243 -5.74 4.75 18.19
CA GLU A 243 -6.33 3.48 18.64
C GLU A 243 -7.56 3.65 19.55
N GLU A 244 -7.55 4.63 20.45
CA GLU A 244 -8.67 4.87 21.35
C GLU A 244 -9.90 5.35 20.57
N LYS A 245 -9.71 6.29 19.64
CA LYS A 245 -10.79 6.78 18.76
C LYS A 245 -11.29 5.70 17.82
N VAL A 246 -10.37 4.83 17.40
CA VAL A 246 -10.68 3.63 16.65
C VAL A 246 -11.67 2.81 17.49
N ARG A 247 -11.29 2.35 18.67
CA ARG A 247 -12.11 1.50 19.55
C ARG A 247 -13.45 2.15 19.90
N LEU A 248 -13.46 3.46 20.18
CA LEU A 248 -14.69 4.21 20.46
C LEU A 248 -15.68 4.16 19.30
N LYS A 249 -15.21 4.34 18.06
CA LYS A 249 -16.05 4.23 16.86
C LYS A 249 -16.66 2.83 16.72
N GLU A 250 -15.87 1.78 17.00
CA GLU A 250 -16.35 0.38 16.98
C GLU A 250 -17.44 0.12 18.01
N ALA A 251 -17.22 0.61 19.24
CA ALA A 251 -18.19 0.50 20.31
C ALA A 251 -19.50 1.22 19.95
N LEU A 252 -19.40 2.38 19.28
CA LEU A 252 -20.55 3.15 18.83
C LEU A 252 -21.36 2.40 17.75
N TYR A 253 -20.70 1.84 16.72
CA TYR A 253 -21.39 1.04 15.70
C TYR A 253 -22.13 -0.16 16.31
N ARG A 254 -21.44 -0.92 17.18
CA ARG A 254 -22.05 -2.04 17.90
C ARG A 254 -23.25 -1.62 18.74
N PHE A 255 -23.18 -0.47 19.42
CA PHE A 255 -24.29 0.05 20.23
C PHE A 255 -25.49 0.48 19.37
N LEU A 256 -25.23 1.03 18.18
CA LEU A 256 -26.27 1.53 17.27
C LEU A 256 -26.94 0.43 16.44
N ASN A 257 -26.53 -0.84 16.56
CA ASN A 257 -26.98 -1.97 15.72
C ASN A 257 -26.83 -1.69 14.21
N ILE A 258 -25.78 -0.97 13.83
CA ILE A 258 -25.33 -0.79 12.44
C ILE A 258 -24.03 -1.56 12.30
#